data_AF-A0A3A6QXW0-F1
#
_entry.id   AF-A0A3A6QXW0-F1
#
_cell.length_a   1.000
_cell.length_b   1.000
_cell.length_c   1.000
_cell.angle_alpha   90.00
_cell.angle_beta   90.00
_cell.angle_gamma   90.00
#
_symmetry.space_group_name_H-M   'P 1'
#
loop_
_entity.id
_entity.type
_entity.pdbx_description
1 polymer ?
#
loop_
_entity_poly.entity_id
_entity_poly.type
_entity_poly.pdbx_seq_one_letter_code
_entity_poly.pdbx_strand_id
1 'polypeptide(L)'
;MMDTALFATQRAISNVFSPNEEVSLRHCCLHIMDELDRMALKLAFDTEELRDLCTSEVIAYQELPAEVARSLIRRLADIRATSNILYLPVGKPAELEAAPPGLVVVKLHQNHHLLFSAAHQQVPILSSGNVNWESVTSVKLLKIGNDNDE
;
A
#
# COMPACT_ATOMS: atom_id res chain seq x y z
N MET A 1 1.15 -11.18 -20.28
CA MET A 1 -0.04 -10.75 -21.04
C MET A 1 -0.34 -9.35 -20.54
N MET A 2 0.20 -8.33 -21.21
CA MET A 2 0.17 -6.94 -20.74
C MET A 2 -1.18 -6.30 -21.02
N ASP A 3 -1.66 -5.57 -20.01
CA ASP A 3 -3.00 -5.02 -19.89
C ASP A 3 -3.40 -4.13 -21.06
N THR A 4 -4.43 -4.55 -21.81
CA THR A 4 -4.96 -3.83 -22.97
C THR A 4 -5.60 -2.49 -22.57
N ALA A 5 -5.93 -2.32 -21.28
CA ALA A 5 -6.46 -1.08 -20.72
C ALA A 5 -5.43 0.07 -20.72
N LEU A 6 -4.13 -0.23 -20.56
CA LEU A 6 -3.07 0.79 -20.50
C LEU A 6 -2.89 1.50 -21.86
N PHE A 7 -3.03 0.76 -22.97
CA PHE A 7 -2.91 1.30 -24.32
C PHE A 7 -4.10 2.19 -24.72
N ALA A 8 -5.30 1.93 -24.19
CA ALA A 8 -6.48 2.72 -24.52
C ALA A 8 -6.41 4.13 -23.92
N THR A 9 -5.93 4.25 -22.68
CA THR A 9 -5.73 5.53 -22.01
C THR A 9 -4.63 6.36 -22.68
N GLN A 10 -3.57 5.71 -23.18
CA GLN A 10 -2.49 6.36 -23.93
C GLN A 10 -3.00 7.05 -25.21
N ARG A 11 -4.02 6.48 -25.87
CA ARG A 11 -4.50 6.94 -27.18
C ARG A 11 -5.47 8.12 -27.09
N ALA A 12 -6.16 8.30 -25.97
CA ALA A 12 -7.08 9.42 -25.77
C ALA A 12 -6.35 10.77 -25.57
N ILE A 13 -5.11 10.73 -25.05
CA ILE A 13 -4.34 11.93 -24.71
C ILE A 13 -3.63 12.51 -25.95
N SER A 14 -3.29 11.69 -26.95
CA SER A 14 -2.61 12.15 -28.18
C SER A 14 -3.47 12.96 -29.17
N ASN A 15 -4.78 13.10 -28.94
CA ASN A 15 -5.69 13.73 -29.93
C ASN A 15 -5.97 15.22 -29.70
N VAL A 16 -5.31 15.89 -28.74
CA VAL A 16 -5.63 17.29 -28.37
C VAL A 16 -4.44 18.25 -28.49
N PHE A 17 -3.19 17.79 -28.59
CA PHE A 17 -2.03 18.69 -28.52
C PHE A 17 -1.04 18.55 -29.68
N SER A 18 -0.52 19.71 -30.07
CA SER A 18 0.32 19.94 -31.26
C SER A 18 1.70 19.26 -31.13
N PRO A 19 2.36 18.86 -32.24
CA PRO A 19 3.50 17.93 -32.23
C PRO A 19 4.78 18.40 -31.50
N ASN A 20 4.90 19.69 -31.20
CA ASN A 20 6.13 20.28 -30.66
C ASN A 20 6.16 20.47 -29.13
N GLU A 21 5.03 20.30 -28.43
CA GLU A 21 4.98 20.27 -26.95
C GLU A 21 5.07 18.83 -26.38
N GLU A 22 4.85 17.81 -27.22
CA GLU A 22 4.82 16.40 -26.82
C GLU A 22 6.16 15.85 -26.33
N VAL A 23 7.31 16.35 -26.82
CA VAL A 23 8.63 15.78 -26.46
C VAL A 23 9.05 16.21 -25.07
N SER A 24 8.80 17.46 -24.69
CA SER A 24 9.14 17.99 -23.36
C SER A 24 8.21 17.41 -22.29
N LEU A 25 6.91 17.27 -22.59
CA LEU A 25 5.93 16.71 -21.65
C LEU A 25 6.06 15.20 -21.48
N ARG A 26 6.39 14.43 -22.53
CA ARG A 26 6.68 12.99 -22.40
C ARG A 26 7.94 12.73 -21.56
N HIS A 27 8.98 13.55 -21.72
CA HIS A 27 10.21 13.40 -20.94
C HIS A 27 9.99 13.77 -19.47
N CYS A 28 9.29 14.88 -19.19
CA CYS A 28 8.89 15.23 -17.83
C CYS A 28 7.99 14.18 -17.19
N CYS A 29 7.01 13.62 -17.92
CA CYS A 29 6.09 12.62 -17.38
C CYS A 29 6.82 11.33 -16.99
N LEU A 30 7.78 10.87 -17.79
CA LEU A 30 8.61 9.71 -17.46
C LEU A 30 9.51 9.95 -16.24
N HIS A 31 10.13 11.13 -16.11
CA HIS A 31 10.92 11.48 -14.92
C HIS A 31 10.07 11.59 -13.66
N ILE A 32 8.87 12.19 -13.76
CA ILE A 32 7.94 12.32 -12.62
C ILE A 32 7.44 10.94 -12.17
N MET A 33 7.12 10.04 -13.10
CA MET A 33 6.67 8.68 -12.75
C MET A 33 7.77 7.83 -12.10
N ASP A 34 9.04 7.98 -12.51
CA ASP A 34 10.19 7.28 -11.88
C ASP A 34 10.49 7.82 -10.47
N GLU A 35 10.36 9.13 -10.27
CA GLU A 35 10.58 9.78 -8.97
C GLU A 35 9.46 9.47 -7.97
N LEU A 36 8.22 9.32 -8.44
CA LEU A 36 7.09 8.87 -7.62
C LEU A 36 7.28 7.41 -7.15
N ASP A 37 7.82 6.53 -8.00
CA ASP A 37 8.07 5.12 -7.64
C ASP A 37 9.22 4.99 -6.61
N ARG A 38 10.16 5.94 -6.59
CA ARG A 38 11.22 6.02 -5.56
C ARG A 38 10.71 6.42 -4.18
N MET A 39 9.57 7.12 -4.09
CA MET A 39 9.02 7.63 -2.83
C MET A 39 7.84 6.82 -2.29
N ALA A 40 7.35 5.84 -3.05
CA ALA A 40 6.23 5.01 -2.64
C ALA A 40 6.63 4.01 -1.54
N LEU A 41 5.73 3.81 -0.57
CA LEU A 41 5.89 2.81 0.46
C LEU A 41 5.81 1.40 -0.13
N LYS A 42 6.87 0.61 0.04
CA LYS A 42 6.90 -0.77 -0.45
C LYS A 42 6.07 -1.68 0.47
N LEU A 43 5.27 -2.55 -0.14
CA LEU A 43 4.43 -3.52 0.57
C LEU A 43 4.93 -4.94 0.34
N ALA A 44 5.31 -5.62 1.42
CA ALA A 44 5.63 -7.04 1.47
C ALA A 44 4.54 -7.82 2.22
N PHE A 45 4.56 -9.15 2.09
CA PHE A 45 3.64 -10.06 2.75
C PHE A 45 4.43 -11.10 3.53
N ASP A 46 3.93 -11.49 4.71
CA ASP A 46 4.59 -12.51 5.51
C ASP A 46 4.40 -13.92 4.95
N THR A 47 3.24 -14.18 4.34
CA THR A 47 2.92 -15.47 3.72
C THR A 47 2.43 -15.30 2.27
N GLU A 48 2.53 -16.37 1.50
CA GLU A 48 1.98 -16.45 0.14
C GLU A 48 0.45 -16.32 0.14
N GLU A 49 -0.22 -16.91 1.12
CA GLU A 49 -1.69 -16.80 1.28
C GLU A 49 -2.13 -15.34 1.47
N LEU A 50 -1.42 -14.57 2.31
CA LEU A 50 -1.70 -13.15 2.50
C LEU A 50 -1.49 -12.34 1.22
N ARG A 51 -0.43 -12.68 0.47
CA ARG A 51 -0.15 -12.03 -0.82
C ARG A 51 -1.29 -12.31 -1.80
N ASP A 52 -1.71 -13.57 -1.95
CA ASP A 52 -2.74 -13.97 -2.89
C ASP A 52 -4.09 -13.36 -2.52
N LEU A 53 -4.46 -13.35 -1.24
CA LEU A 53 -5.63 -12.66 -0.70
C LEU A 53 -5.61 -11.16 -0.99
N CYS A 54 -4.45 -10.51 -0.91
CA CYS A 54 -4.31 -9.06 -1.14
C CYS A 54 -4.11 -8.69 -2.62
N THR A 55 -3.86 -9.64 -3.50
CA THR A 55 -3.60 -9.40 -4.93
C THR A 55 -4.71 -9.89 -5.84
N SER A 56 -5.52 -10.84 -5.39
CA SER A 56 -6.67 -11.35 -6.12
C SER A 56 -7.96 -10.93 -5.43
N GLU A 57 -8.73 -10.05 -6.08
CA GLU A 57 -10.05 -9.66 -5.57
C GLU A 57 -10.97 -10.88 -5.42
N VAL A 58 -10.86 -11.85 -6.34
CA VAL A 58 -11.66 -13.08 -6.28
C VAL A 58 -11.40 -13.85 -4.98
N ILE A 59 -10.12 -14.01 -4.61
CA ILE A 59 -9.74 -14.70 -3.37
C ILE A 59 -10.19 -13.87 -2.16
N ALA A 60 -10.00 -12.56 -2.18
CA ALA A 60 -10.47 -11.68 -1.10
C ALA A 60 -11.97 -11.83 -0.82
N TYR A 61 -12.81 -11.89 -1.86
CA TYR A 61 -14.26 -12.07 -1.72
C TYR A 61 -14.68 -13.50 -1.38
N GLN A 62 -13.82 -14.50 -1.60
CA GLN A 62 -14.06 -15.88 -1.19
C GLN A 62 -13.76 -16.08 0.30
N GLU A 63 -12.68 -15.47 0.79
CA GLU A 63 -12.17 -15.68 2.15
C GLU A 63 -12.70 -14.68 3.17
N LEU A 64 -13.10 -13.47 2.74
CA LEU A 64 -13.58 -12.41 3.63
C LEU A 64 -15.02 -12.00 3.31
N PRO A 65 -15.79 -11.52 4.30
CA PRO A 65 -17.08 -10.90 4.06
C PRO A 65 -16.96 -9.75 3.05
N ALA A 66 -17.96 -9.59 2.17
CA ALA A 66 -17.87 -8.67 1.04
C ALA A 66 -17.51 -7.22 1.42
N GLU A 67 -18.00 -6.72 2.55
CA GLU A 67 -17.67 -5.38 3.05
C GLU A 67 -16.22 -5.27 3.56
N VAL A 68 -15.69 -6.35 4.16
CA VAL A 68 -14.31 -6.43 4.61
C VAL A 68 -13.37 -6.52 3.41
N ALA A 69 -13.67 -7.38 2.43
CA ALA A 69 -12.90 -7.50 1.19
C ALA A 69 -12.84 -6.16 0.42
N ARG A 70 -13.98 -5.47 0.30
CA ARG A 70 -14.03 -4.14 -0.32
C ARG A 70 -13.21 -3.11 0.46
N SER A 71 -13.29 -3.13 1.79
CA SER A 71 -12.48 -2.25 2.64
C SER A 71 -10.98 -2.57 2.49
N LEU A 72 -10.60 -3.85 2.41
CA LEU A 72 -9.24 -4.31 2.22
C LEU A 72 -8.66 -3.76 0.91
N ILE A 73 -9.34 -3.96 -0.21
CA ILE A 73 -8.88 -3.50 -1.54
C ILE A 73 -8.66 -1.98 -1.54
N ARG A 74 -9.60 -1.22 -0.98
CA ARG A 74 -9.46 0.24 -0.84
C ARG A 74 -8.24 0.61 0.01
N ARG A 75 -8.06 -0.05 1.16
CA ARG A 75 -6.95 0.24 2.07
C ARG A 75 -5.59 -0.10 1.47
N LEU A 76 -5.48 -1.16 0.69
CA LEU A 76 -4.27 -1.51 -0.05
C LEU A 76 -3.94 -0.46 -1.12
N ALA A 77 -4.96 0.10 -1.79
CA ALA A 77 -4.76 1.20 -2.72
C ALA A 77 -4.26 2.47 -2.00
N ASP A 78 -4.86 2.81 -0.86
CA ASP A 78 -4.43 3.93 -0.02
C ASP A 78 -2.96 3.76 0.44
N ILE A 79 -2.57 2.54 0.85
CA ILE A 79 -1.20 2.20 1.27
C ILE A 79 -0.19 2.34 0.12
N ARG A 80 -0.55 1.90 -1.09
CA ARG A 80 0.33 2.04 -2.25
C ARG A 80 0.52 3.49 -2.69
N ALA A 81 -0.41 4.38 -2.33
CA ALA A 81 -0.35 5.80 -2.64
C ALA A 81 0.34 6.66 -1.56
N THR A 82 0.70 6.08 -0.40
CA THR A 82 1.38 6.81 0.68
C THR A 82 2.88 6.52 0.71
N SER A 83 3.63 7.44 1.29
CA SER A 83 5.04 7.28 1.65
C SER A 83 5.23 6.87 3.12
N ASN A 84 4.20 7.03 3.96
CA ASN A 84 4.23 6.65 5.38
C ASN A 84 2.89 6.05 5.81
N ILE A 85 2.94 4.86 6.41
CA ILE A 85 1.75 4.10 6.81
C ILE A 85 0.93 4.79 7.91
N LEU A 86 1.57 5.61 8.75
CA LEU A 86 0.89 6.34 9.81
C LEU A 86 0.05 7.51 9.28
N TYR A 87 0.31 7.95 8.06
CA TYR A 87 -0.38 9.08 7.41
C TYR A 87 -1.53 8.66 6.50
N LEU A 88 -2.02 7.41 6.60
CA LEU A 88 -3.17 6.99 5.83
C LEU A 88 -4.41 7.83 6.21
N PRO A 89 -5.14 8.37 5.22
CA PRO A 89 -6.31 9.23 5.48
C PRO A 89 -7.48 8.45 6.11
N VAL A 90 -7.45 7.12 6.07
CA VAL A 90 -8.53 6.22 6.46
C VAL A 90 -7.97 4.94 7.08
N GLY A 91 -8.74 4.33 8.00
CA GLY A 91 -8.33 3.12 8.71
C GLY A 91 -7.66 3.38 10.07
N LYS A 92 -7.51 4.63 10.50
CA LYS A 92 -6.93 5.02 11.81
C LYS A 92 -5.66 4.22 12.15
N PRO A 93 -4.58 4.37 11.36
CA PRO A 93 -3.31 3.73 11.67
C PRO A 93 -2.89 4.05 13.10
N ALA A 94 -2.52 3.04 13.85
CA ALA A 94 -2.04 3.20 15.22
C ALA A 94 -0.87 2.25 15.45
N GLU A 95 0.23 2.78 15.98
CA GLU A 95 1.29 1.94 16.52
C GLU A 95 0.79 1.23 17.79
N LEU A 96 1.08 -0.06 17.91
CA LEU A 96 0.75 -0.83 19.10
C LEU A 96 1.84 -0.65 20.15
N GLU A 97 1.42 -0.44 21.39
CA GLU A 97 2.28 -0.54 22.57
C GLU A 97 2.54 -2.03 22.88
N ALA A 98 3.33 -2.68 22.03
CA ALA A 98 3.71 -4.08 22.16
C ALA A 98 5.22 -4.24 22.38
N ALA A 99 5.62 -5.39 22.93
CA ALA A 99 7.02 -5.80 23.06
C ALA A 99 7.25 -7.06 22.20
N PRO A 100 8.08 -7.00 21.13
CA PRO A 100 8.86 -5.84 20.69
C PRO A 100 8.00 -4.75 20.02
N PRO A 101 8.44 -3.47 20.09
CA PRO A 101 7.77 -2.36 19.41
C PRO A 101 7.89 -2.48 17.88
N GLY A 102 7.10 -1.70 17.15
CA GLY A 102 7.17 -1.65 15.69
C GLY A 102 6.05 -2.38 14.95
N LEU A 103 4.90 -2.54 15.60
CA LEU A 103 3.68 -3.02 14.98
C LEU A 103 2.71 -1.87 14.75
N VAL A 104 2.13 -1.82 13.55
CA VAL A 104 1.09 -0.84 13.20
C VAL A 104 -0.18 -1.58 12.83
N VAL A 105 -1.30 -1.14 13.40
CA VAL A 105 -2.63 -1.65 13.07
C VAL A 105 -3.36 -0.64 12.20
N VAL A 106 -3.97 -1.13 11.12
CA VAL A 106 -4.86 -0.36 10.25
C VAL A 106 -6.23 -1.04 10.23
N LYS A 107 -7.26 -0.33 10.67
CA LYS A 107 -8.63 -0.86 10.78
C LYS A 107 -9.30 -1.01 9.41
N LEU A 108 -10.02 -2.11 9.27
CA LEU A 108 -10.96 -2.41 8.20
C LEU A 108 -12.40 -2.30 8.73
N HIS A 109 -13.35 -2.75 7.91
CA HIS A 109 -14.76 -2.82 8.29
C HIS A 109 -15.03 -3.99 9.25
N GLN A 110 -16.16 -3.98 9.96
CA GLN A 110 -16.60 -5.08 10.85
C GLN A 110 -15.53 -5.59 11.82
N ASN A 111 -14.84 -4.67 12.51
CA ASN A 111 -13.79 -4.99 13.51
C ASN A 111 -12.61 -5.82 12.96
N HIS A 112 -12.45 -5.90 11.63
CA HIS A 112 -11.26 -6.47 11.04
C HIS A 112 -10.14 -5.44 11.04
N HIS A 113 -8.90 -5.93 11.02
CA HIS A 113 -7.73 -5.07 11.02
C HIS A 113 -6.56 -5.73 10.28
N LEU A 114 -5.67 -4.88 9.77
CA LEU A 114 -4.39 -5.27 9.18
C LEU A 114 -3.30 -5.00 10.19
N LEU A 115 -2.41 -5.97 10.38
CA LEU A 115 -1.23 -5.83 11.23
C LEU A 115 0.03 -5.75 10.37
N PHE A 116 0.78 -4.66 10.52
CA PHE A 116 2.01 -4.39 9.77
C PHE A 116 3.23 -4.31 10.68
N SER A 117 4.39 -4.61 10.11
CA SER A 117 5.70 -4.29 10.69
C SER A 117 6.61 -3.59 9.68
N ALA A 118 7.68 -2.96 10.17
CA ALA A 118 8.74 -2.44 9.31
C ALA A 118 9.50 -3.59 8.63
N ALA A 119 9.66 -3.53 7.32
CA ALA A 119 10.27 -4.58 6.50
C ALA A 119 11.69 -4.20 6.06
N HIS A 120 12.58 -4.00 7.05
CA HIS A 120 13.99 -3.67 6.85
C HIS A 120 14.88 -4.71 7.52
N GLN A 121 16.07 -4.97 6.94
CA GLN A 121 17.08 -5.81 7.59
C GLN A 121 17.60 -5.16 8.88
N GLN A 122 17.69 -3.83 8.90
CA GLN A 122 17.94 -3.02 10.07
C GLN A 122 16.77 -2.04 10.25
N VAL A 123 15.90 -2.32 11.21
CA VAL A 123 14.76 -1.45 11.48
C VAL A 123 15.28 -0.10 11.97
N PRO A 124 14.85 1.03 11.37
CA PRO A 124 15.20 2.35 11.88
C PRO A 124 14.63 2.51 13.29
N ILE A 125 15.49 2.69 14.31
CA ILE A 125 15.08 2.85 15.71
C ILE A 125 15.47 4.25 16.19
N LEU A 126 14.55 4.91 16.89
CA LEU A 126 14.77 6.19 17.57
C LEU A 126 15.63 5.99 18.82
N SER A 127 16.22 7.08 19.34
CA SER A 127 16.94 7.04 20.62
C SER A 127 16.07 6.59 21.80
N SER A 128 14.74 6.67 21.67
CA SER A 128 13.78 6.15 22.64
C SER A 128 13.61 4.63 22.62
N GLY A 129 14.11 3.94 21.59
CA GLY A 129 13.91 2.49 21.38
C GLY A 129 12.71 2.12 20.50
N ASN A 130 11.87 3.10 20.11
CA ASN A 130 10.74 2.88 19.21
C ASN A 130 11.16 2.92 17.74
N VAL A 131 10.32 2.38 16.85
CA VAL A 131 10.57 2.45 15.40
C VAL A 131 10.44 3.88 14.89
N ASN A 132 11.42 4.32 14.11
CA ASN A 132 11.37 5.59 13.39
C ASN A 132 10.58 5.43 12.08
N TRP A 133 9.25 5.49 12.18
CA TRP A 133 8.33 5.32 11.04
C TRP A 133 8.51 6.37 9.93
N GLU A 134 9.08 7.54 10.22
CA GLU A 134 9.44 8.55 9.21
C GLU A 134 10.53 8.06 8.24
N SER A 135 11.33 7.08 8.65
CA SER A 135 12.41 6.50 7.82
C SER A 135 12.03 5.14 7.25
N VAL A 136 10.81 4.65 7.49
CA VAL A 136 10.36 3.34 7.01
C VAL A 136 9.84 3.49 5.58
N THR A 137 10.59 2.94 4.61
CA THR A 137 10.19 2.91 3.18
C THR A 137 9.59 1.56 2.74
N SER A 138 9.50 0.59 3.63
CA SER A 138 8.99 -0.75 3.36
C SER A 138 8.27 -1.32 4.57
N VAL A 139 7.05 -1.80 4.38
CA VAL A 139 6.22 -2.45 5.41
C VAL A 139 5.86 -3.86 4.98
N LYS A 140 5.69 -4.74 5.96
CA LYS A 140 5.24 -6.12 5.74
C LYS A 140 3.88 -6.31 6.40
N LEU A 141 2.91 -6.81 5.64
CA LEU A 141 1.64 -7.29 6.18
C LEU A 141 1.86 -8.65 6.86
N LEU A 142 1.61 -8.70 8.17
CA LEU A 142 1.78 -9.89 9.00
C LEU A 142 0.52 -10.73 9.09
N LYS A 143 -0.65 -10.08 9.21
CA LYS A 143 -1.94 -10.75 9.41
C LYS A 143 -3.11 -9.83 9.05
N ILE A 144 -4.21 -10.45 8.63
CA ILE A 144 -5.54 -9.85 8.70
C ILE A 144 -6.28 -10.50 9.88
N GLY A 145 -6.59 -9.70 10.89
CA GLY A 145 -7.25 -10.14 12.11
C GLY A 145 -8.67 -9.62 12.22
N ASN A 146 -9.38 -10.13 13.21
CA ASN A 146 -10.71 -9.70 13.62
C ASN A 146 -10.68 -9.57 15.15
N ASP A 147 -11.12 -8.44 15.69
CA ASP A 147 -11.08 -8.18 17.14
C ASP A 147 -11.99 -9.13 17.93
N ASN A 148 -12.86 -9.89 17.26
CA ASN A 148 -13.73 -10.88 17.88
C ASN A 148 -13.15 -12.31 17.91
N ASP A 149 -12.03 -12.55 17.22
CA ASP A 149 -11.35 -13.85 17.18
C ASP A 149 -10.28 -13.85 18.29
N GLU A 150 -10.72 -14.04 19.54
CA GLU A 150 -9.86 -14.18 20.72
C GLU A 150 -9.21 -15.57 20.79
#